data_AF-A0A1H3FFF7-F1
#
_entry.id   AF-A0A1H3FFF7-F1
#
_cell.length_a   1.000
_cell.length_b   1.000
_cell.length_c   1.000
_cell.angle_alpha   90.00
_cell.angle_beta   90.00
_cell.angle_gamma   90.00
#
_symmetry.space_group_name_H-M   'P 1'
#
loop_
_entity.id
_entity.type
_entity.pdbx_description
1 polymer ?
#
loop_
_entity_poly.entity_id
_entity_poly.type
_entity_poly.pdbx_seq_one_letter_code
_entity_poly.pdbx_strand_id
1 'polypeptide(L)'
;MIAMLVSANAFAQAPNPPLLPKPTVTKDDPQVYNVTRNGLEMNVQYRGPRECALAFLQQAREEGWNKEEQAEQAAKVPPGGYLLGYWSRSTAALASAEHFTITVEAADGHPIVRWQSPVSKPEQLRLGTSILYTEVVTVHLPVPLADGDRVLVEESTVKKRFVFVIRL
;
A
#
# COMPACT_ATOMS: atom_id res chain seq x y z
N MET A 1 4.03 -47.33 -22.28
CA MET A 1 2.91 -46.60 -21.63
C MET A 1 3.52 -45.84 -20.46
N ILE A 2 3.81 -44.54 -20.64
CA ILE A 2 4.54 -43.73 -19.67
C ILE A 2 3.52 -42.99 -18.82
N ALA A 3 3.46 -43.30 -17.52
CA ALA A 3 2.67 -42.54 -16.57
C ALA A 3 3.44 -41.27 -16.17
N MET A 4 2.91 -40.11 -16.56
CA MET A 4 3.37 -38.81 -16.05
C MET A 4 2.92 -38.66 -14.60
N LEU A 5 3.86 -38.58 -13.66
CA LEU A 5 3.61 -38.02 -12.34
C LEU A 5 3.63 -36.49 -12.46
N VAL A 6 2.48 -35.86 -12.27
CA VAL A 6 2.36 -34.42 -12.07
C VAL A 6 2.55 -34.15 -10.58
N SER A 7 3.72 -33.63 -10.21
CA SER A 7 3.97 -33.07 -8.88
C SER A 7 3.18 -31.76 -8.74
N ALA A 8 2.07 -31.80 -8.00
CA ALA A 8 1.42 -30.60 -7.53
C ALA A 8 2.22 -30.03 -6.35
N ASN A 9 3.01 -28.99 -6.60
CA ASN A 9 3.53 -28.14 -5.53
C ASN A 9 2.36 -27.36 -4.92
N ALA A 10 1.81 -27.90 -3.83
CA ALA A 10 0.93 -27.15 -2.95
C ALA A 10 1.79 -26.10 -2.20
N PHE A 11 1.80 -24.87 -2.69
CA PHE A 11 2.15 -23.73 -1.85
C PHE A 11 1.09 -23.67 -0.75
N ALA A 12 1.43 -24.15 0.43
CA ALA A 12 0.61 -23.99 1.62
C ALA A 12 0.44 -22.49 1.87
N GLN A 13 -0.74 -21.95 1.54
CA GLN A 13 -1.15 -20.64 2.02
C GLN A 13 -1.13 -20.71 3.56
N ALA A 14 -0.37 -19.82 4.19
CA ALA A 14 -0.43 -19.64 5.63
C ALA A 14 -1.91 -19.48 6.05
N PRO A 15 -2.33 -20.07 7.18
CA PRO A 15 -3.70 -19.93 7.64
C PRO A 15 -4.06 -18.45 7.72
N ASN A 16 -5.21 -18.09 7.14
CA ASN A 16 -5.74 -16.73 7.23
C ASN A 16 -5.66 -16.28 8.69
N PRO A 17 -4.93 -15.18 9.00
CA PRO A 17 -4.84 -14.71 10.37
C PRO A 17 -6.25 -14.46 10.91
N PRO A 18 -6.47 -14.65 12.22
CA PRO A 18 -7.79 -14.48 12.82
C PRO A 18 -8.34 -13.10 12.45
N LEU A 19 -9.58 -13.09 11.97
CA LEU A 19 -10.33 -11.87 11.71
C LEU A 19 -10.37 -11.06 13.01
N LEU A 20 -9.58 -9.99 13.05
CA LEU A 20 -9.65 -9.03 14.15
C LEU A 20 -11.10 -8.50 14.23
N PRO A 21 -11.64 -8.31 15.45
CA PRO A 21 -12.98 -7.76 15.61
C PRO A 21 -13.08 -6.45 14.86
N LYS A 22 -14.12 -6.29 14.04
CA LYS A 22 -14.36 -5.11 13.19
C LYS A 22 -14.25 -3.84 14.07
N PRO A 23 -13.29 -2.93 13.83
CA PRO A 23 -13.22 -1.65 14.53
C PRO A 23 -14.57 -0.94 14.55
N THR A 24 -14.96 -0.49 15.74
CA THR A 24 -16.16 0.29 15.98
C THR A 24 -15.98 1.66 15.33
N VAL A 25 -16.91 2.05 14.45
CA VAL A 25 -16.93 3.40 13.88
C VAL A 25 -17.31 4.38 15.00
N THR A 26 -16.33 5.09 15.54
CA THR A 26 -16.53 6.14 16.53
C THR A 26 -16.95 7.43 15.83
N LYS A 27 -17.66 8.32 16.55
CA LYS A 27 -18.11 9.62 16.03
C LYS A 27 -16.95 10.56 15.61
N ASP A 28 -15.73 10.15 15.95
CA ASP A 28 -14.44 10.78 15.65
C ASP A 28 -13.68 10.09 14.49
N ASP A 29 -14.33 9.16 13.77
CA ASP A 29 -13.75 8.48 12.61
C ASP A 29 -13.90 9.31 11.30
N PRO A 30 -12.94 9.18 10.37
CA PRO A 30 -12.26 10.32 9.80
C PRO A 30 -12.87 10.87 8.51
N GLN A 31 -12.47 12.10 8.22
CA GLN A 31 -12.75 12.83 6.99
C GLN A 31 -12.53 11.94 5.76
N VAL A 32 -13.56 11.80 4.93
CA VAL A 32 -13.47 11.14 3.63
C VAL A 32 -12.53 11.97 2.77
N TYR A 33 -11.27 11.55 2.65
CA TYR A 33 -10.32 12.18 1.74
C TYR A 33 -10.23 11.37 0.45
N ASN A 34 -10.12 12.10 -0.67
CA ASN A 34 -9.92 11.52 -1.98
C ASN A 34 -8.44 11.30 -2.25
N VAL A 35 -7.97 10.05 -2.22
CA VAL A 35 -6.54 9.69 -2.39
C VAL A 35 -5.97 9.94 -3.79
N THR A 36 -6.82 10.32 -4.75
CA THR A 36 -6.39 10.74 -6.08
C THR A 36 -5.96 12.20 -6.12
N ARG A 37 -6.39 13.01 -5.14
CA ARG A 37 -5.87 14.36 -4.90
C ARG A 37 -4.56 14.23 -4.12
N ASN A 38 -3.49 13.86 -4.82
CA ASN A 38 -2.13 13.68 -4.30
C ASN A 38 -1.55 14.99 -3.70
N GLY A 39 -2.07 15.44 -2.55
CA GLY A 39 -1.58 16.57 -1.77
C GLY A 39 -0.66 16.10 -0.63
N LEU A 40 0.27 16.97 -0.22
CA LEU A 40 1.23 16.71 0.87
C LEU A 40 0.58 16.40 2.23
N GLU A 41 -0.70 16.73 2.41
CA GLU A 41 -1.46 16.48 3.64
C GLU A 41 -2.08 15.07 3.70
N MET A 42 -2.02 14.30 2.61
CA MET A 42 -2.64 12.98 2.55
C MET A 42 -1.65 11.88 2.92
N ASN A 43 -1.97 11.15 3.99
CA ASN A 43 -1.20 9.98 4.44
C ASN A 43 -1.30 8.78 3.49
N VAL A 44 -2.20 8.81 2.50
CA VAL A 44 -2.34 7.77 1.48
C VAL A 44 -2.46 8.43 0.10
N GLN A 45 -1.64 7.98 -0.83
CA GLN A 45 -1.58 8.47 -2.20
C GLN A 45 -1.73 7.29 -3.17
N TYR A 46 -2.45 7.51 -4.27
CA TYR A 46 -2.54 6.54 -5.35
C TYR A 46 -1.67 6.96 -6.53
N ARG A 47 -0.78 6.06 -6.94
CA ARG A 47 -0.09 6.14 -8.24
C ARG A 47 -0.67 5.06 -9.13
N GLY A 48 -1.48 5.49 -10.10
CA GLY A 48 -2.10 4.60 -11.06
C GLY A 48 -1.13 4.11 -12.12
N PRO A 49 -1.59 3.20 -13.02
CA PRO A 49 -0.74 2.59 -14.04
C PRO A 49 -0.09 3.64 -14.96
N ARG A 50 -0.79 4.74 -15.23
CA ARG A 50 -0.28 5.83 -16.07
C ARG A 50 0.86 6.57 -15.38
N GLU A 51 0.69 6.94 -14.11
CA GLU A 51 1.72 7.62 -13.32
C GLU A 51 2.94 6.71 -13.15
N CYS A 52 2.73 5.41 -12.92
CA CYS A 52 3.80 4.42 -12.84
C CYS A 52 4.57 4.31 -14.16
N ALA A 53 3.87 4.26 -15.30
CA ALA A 53 4.52 4.22 -16.62
C ALA A 53 5.36 5.49 -16.89
N LEU A 54 4.85 6.67 -16.51
CA LEU A 54 5.60 7.92 -16.64
C LEU A 54 6.85 7.94 -15.77
N ALA A 55 6.75 7.54 -14.50
CA ALA A 55 7.88 7.46 -13.59
C ALA A 55 8.93 6.44 -14.07
N PHE A 56 8.47 5.28 -14.56
CA PHE A 56 9.34 4.26 -15.15
C PHE A 56 10.13 4.79 -16.34
N LEU A 57 9.47 5.49 -17.28
CA LEU A 57 10.15 6.06 -18.45
C LEU A 57 11.15 7.14 -18.06
N GLN A 58 10.84 7.95 -17.05
CA GLN A 58 11.75 8.95 -16.52
C GLN A 58 12.99 8.28 -15.91
N GLN A 59 12.81 7.28 -15.05
CA GLN A 59 13.91 6.55 -14.41
C GLN A 59 14.78 5.82 -15.44
N ALA A 60 14.17 5.15 -16.41
CA ALA A 60 14.90 4.49 -17.51
C ALA A 60 15.80 5.46 -18.29
N ARG A 61 15.36 6.71 -18.46
CA ARG A 61 16.15 7.77 -19.10
C ARG A 61 17.28 8.27 -18.20
N GLU A 62 17.02 8.46 -16.92
CA GLU A 62 18.00 8.96 -15.94
C GLU A 62 19.12 7.94 -15.68
N GLU A 63 18.78 6.67 -15.60
CA GLU A 63 19.74 5.58 -15.36
C GLU A 63 20.34 5.00 -16.65
N GLY A 64 19.79 5.36 -17.82
CA GLY A 64 20.31 4.92 -19.12
C GLY A 64 20.08 3.43 -19.41
N TRP A 65 18.98 2.86 -18.92
CA TRP A 65 18.69 1.42 -19.04
C TRP A 65 18.60 0.96 -20.49
N ASN A 66 19.20 -0.20 -20.76
CA ASN A 66 19.06 -0.89 -22.03
C ASN A 66 17.69 -1.61 -22.13
N LYS A 67 17.38 -2.21 -23.29
CA LYS A 67 16.06 -2.85 -23.52
C LYS A 67 15.77 -4.04 -22.59
N GLU A 68 16.80 -4.78 -22.21
CA GLU A 68 16.65 -5.94 -21.32
C GLU A 68 16.37 -5.48 -19.89
N GLU A 69 17.12 -4.49 -19.40
CA GLU A 69 16.89 -3.85 -18.10
C GLU A 69 15.51 -3.20 -18.04
N GLN A 70 15.09 -2.49 -19.08
CA GLN A 70 13.74 -1.93 -19.15
C GLN A 70 12.66 -3.01 -19.04
N ALA A 71 12.82 -4.16 -19.73
CA ALA A 71 11.85 -5.25 -19.63
C ALA A 71 11.81 -5.87 -18.23
N GLU A 72 12.97 -6.07 -17.60
CA GLU A 72 13.07 -6.60 -16.23
C GLU A 72 12.43 -5.65 -15.21
N GLN A 73 12.71 -4.35 -15.30
CA GLN A 73 12.16 -3.35 -14.39
C GLN A 73 10.66 -3.10 -14.63
N ALA A 74 10.20 -3.14 -15.89
CA ALA A 74 8.77 -3.01 -16.20
C ALA A 74 7.95 -4.16 -15.61
N ALA A 75 8.51 -5.37 -15.56
CA ALA A 75 7.85 -6.53 -14.94
C ALA A 75 7.66 -6.38 -13.41
N LYS A 76 8.37 -5.44 -12.77
CA LYS A 76 8.24 -5.15 -11.34
C LYS A 76 7.12 -4.13 -11.04
N VAL A 77 6.55 -3.50 -12.07
CA VAL A 77 5.44 -2.55 -11.94
C VAL A 77 4.10 -3.31 -11.89
N PRO A 78 3.34 -3.24 -10.77
CA PRO A 78 2.05 -3.87 -10.68
C PRO A 78 1.07 -3.29 -11.70
N PRO A 79 0.22 -4.13 -12.30
CA PRO A 79 -0.75 -3.68 -13.31
C PRO A 79 -1.77 -2.68 -12.77
N GLY A 80 -2.05 -2.68 -11.46
CA GLY A 80 -2.93 -1.70 -10.81
C GLY A 80 -2.24 -0.44 -10.30
N GLY A 81 -0.91 -0.38 -10.39
CA GLY A 81 -0.08 0.64 -9.75
C GLY A 81 0.17 0.37 -8.26
N TYR A 82 0.40 1.43 -7.49
CA TYR A 82 0.72 1.34 -6.07
C TYR A 82 -0.10 2.32 -5.23
N LEU A 83 -0.45 1.89 -4.02
CA LEU A 83 -0.78 2.82 -2.94
C LEU A 83 0.48 3.11 -2.13
N LEU A 84 0.75 4.38 -1.92
CA LEU A 84 1.81 4.87 -1.05
C LEU A 84 1.18 5.39 0.22
N GLY A 85 1.54 4.79 1.34
CA GLY A 85 1.19 5.33 2.64
C GLY A 85 2.37 6.03 3.28
N TYR A 86 2.13 7.18 3.89
CA TYR A 86 3.12 8.00 4.57
C TYR A 86 2.67 8.24 6.01
N TRP A 87 3.46 7.77 6.98
CA TRP A 87 3.17 7.99 8.39
C TRP A 87 4.33 8.68 9.06
N SER A 88 4.07 9.89 9.57
CA SER A 88 4.99 10.66 10.39
C SER A 88 4.53 10.64 11.84
N ARG A 89 5.43 10.33 12.77
CA ARG A 89 5.16 10.28 14.22
C ARG A 89 6.35 10.84 15.01
N SER A 90 6.14 11.11 16.29
CA SER A 90 7.16 11.64 17.20
C SER A 90 8.15 10.59 17.72
N THR A 91 7.84 9.30 17.57
CA THR A 91 8.72 8.20 17.99
C THR A 91 8.80 7.12 16.92
N ALA A 92 9.92 6.40 16.86
CA ALA A 92 10.11 5.29 15.93
C ALA A 92 9.06 4.19 16.14
N ALA A 93 8.78 3.82 17.39
CA ALA A 93 7.78 2.80 17.71
C ALA A 93 6.39 3.15 17.15
N LEU A 94 5.97 4.41 17.26
CA LEU A 94 4.66 4.83 16.72
C LEU A 94 4.65 4.94 15.19
N ALA A 95 5.78 5.28 14.58
CA ALA A 95 5.91 5.34 13.12
C ALA A 95 5.95 3.94 12.47
N SER A 96 6.08 2.88 13.27
CA SER A 96 6.28 1.53 12.77
C SER A 96 5.11 1.00 11.94
N ALA A 97 5.42 0.60 10.70
CA ALA A 97 4.51 -0.03 9.76
C ALA A 97 3.85 -1.32 10.30
N GLU A 98 4.45 -2.00 11.28
CA GLU A 98 3.88 -3.18 11.93
C GLU A 98 2.54 -2.89 12.62
N HIS A 99 2.30 -1.64 12.96
CA HIS A 99 1.06 -1.23 13.61
C HIS A 99 -0.07 -0.92 12.63
N PHE A 100 0.21 -0.94 11.32
CA PHE A 100 -0.74 -0.58 10.27
C PHE A 100 -1.21 -1.82 9.50
N THR A 101 -2.52 -1.94 9.35
CA THR A 101 -3.13 -2.84 8.36
C THR A 101 -3.82 -1.99 7.31
N ILE A 102 -3.51 -2.23 6.03
CA ILE A 102 -4.12 -1.52 4.91
C ILE A 102 -4.97 -2.51 4.14
N THR A 103 -6.26 -2.23 4.01
CA THR A 103 -7.19 -3.03 3.22
C THR A 103 -7.76 -2.18 2.11
N VAL A 104 -7.70 -2.67 0.89
CA VAL A 104 -8.35 -2.05 -0.26
C VAL A 104 -9.58 -2.87 -0.58
N GLU A 105 -10.72 -2.21 -0.66
CA GLU A 105 -12.02 -2.81 -0.97
C GLU A 105 -12.56 -2.18 -2.25
N ALA A 106 -13.17 -3.00 -3.10
CA ALA A 106 -13.97 -2.51 -4.21
C ALA A 106 -15.18 -1.71 -3.70
N ALA A 107 -15.82 -0.95 -4.58
CA ALA A 107 -17.03 -0.20 -4.25
C ALA A 107 -18.13 -1.07 -3.62
N ASP A 108 -18.26 -2.33 -4.05
CA ASP A 108 -19.21 -3.32 -3.51
C ASP A 108 -18.82 -3.92 -2.15
N GLY A 109 -17.61 -3.62 -1.65
CA GLY A 109 -17.07 -4.11 -0.38
C GLY A 109 -16.28 -5.41 -0.46
N HIS A 110 -16.06 -5.97 -1.66
CA HIS A 110 -15.16 -7.12 -1.81
C HIS A 110 -13.69 -6.69 -1.63
N PRO A 111 -12.87 -7.43 -0.86
CA PRO A 111 -11.47 -7.07 -0.66
C PRO A 111 -10.67 -7.31 -1.95
N ILE A 112 -9.94 -6.28 -2.40
CA ILE A 112 -8.99 -6.34 -3.51
C ILE A 112 -7.63 -6.79 -3.00
N VAL A 113 -7.14 -6.14 -1.93
CA VAL A 113 -5.86 -6.50 -1.29
C VAL A 113 -5.92 -6.17 0.20
N ARG A 114 -5.30 -7.02 1.02
CA ARG A 114 -5.00 -6.75 2.42
C ARG A 114 -3.50 -6.83 2.60
N TRP A 115 -2.94 -5.76 3.15
CA TRP A 115 -1.52 -5.61 3.39
C TRP A 115 -1.26 -5.38 4.88
N GLN A 116 -0.22 -6.05 5.37
CA GLN A 116 0.33 -5.89 6.71
C GLN A 116 1.85 -5.92 6.57
N SER A 117 2.55 -5.07 7.33
CA SER A 117 4.00 -5.02 7.20
C SER A 117 4.66 -6.26 7.77
N PRO A 118 5.53 -6.94 7.01
CA PRO A 118 6.34 -8.03 7.56
C PRO A 118 7.58 -7.51 8.32
N VAL A 119 7.99 -6.28 8.05
CA VAL A 119 9.17 -5.61 8.62
C VAL A 119 8.87 -4.12 8.72
N SER A 120 9.35 -3.47 9.77
CA SER A 120 9.28 -2.01 9.88
C SER A 120 10.65 -1.40 10.12
N LYS A 121 10.94 -0.30 9.42
CA LYS A 121 12.17 0.47 9.60
C LYS A 121 11.90 1.97 9.40
N PRO A 122 11.35 2.65 10.42
CA PRO A 122 11.10 4.08 10.35
C PRO A 122 12.40 4.86 10.19
N GLU A 123 12.40 5.81 9.26
CA GLU A 123 13.51 6.73 9.05
C GLU A 123 13.37 7.95 9.95
N GLN A 124 14.51 8.51 10.40
CA GLN A 124 14.51 9.71 11.21
C GLN A 124 14.68 10.95 10.33
N LEU A 125 13.73 11.87 10.40
CA LEU A 125 13.77 13.16 9.72
C LEU A 125 13.92 14.28 10.75
N ARG A 126 15.01 15.06 10.65
CA ARG A 126 15.23 16.24 11.48
C ARG A 126 14.68 17.48 10.78
N LEU A 127 13.68 18.13 11.38
CA LEU A 127 13.09 19.37 10.91
C LEU A 127 13.38 20.49 11.91
N GLY A 128 14.47 21.22 11.66
CA GLY A 128 14.97 22.22 12.60
C GLY A 128 15.35 21.61 13.95
N THR A 129 14.65 22.01 15.01
CA THR A 129 14.82 21.46 16.38
C THR A 129 13.96 20.24 16.66
N SER A 130 13.03 19.90 15.77
CA SER A 130 12.13 18.76 15.91
C SER A 130 12.68 17.52 15.23
N ILE A 131 12.39 16.35 15.81
CA ILE A 131 12.67 15.05 15.21
C ILE A 131 11.33 14.38 14.92
N LEU A 132 11.14 13.97 13.67
CA LEU A 132 10.05 13.11 13.24
C LEU A 132 10.61 11.77 12.81
N TYR A 133 9.80 10.74 12.97
CA TYR A 133 10.04 9.42 12.42
C TYR A 133 9.01 9.18 11.33
N THR A 134 9.49 8.80 10.15
CA THR A 134 8.66 8.62 8.96
C THR A 134 8.84 7.23 8.42
N GLU A 135 7.73 6.57 8.08
CA GLU A 135 7.77 5.33 7.32
C GLU A 135 6.90 5.46 6.08
N VAL A 136 7.40 4.93 4.97
CA VAL A 136 6.69 4.87 3.69
C VAL A 136 6.38 3.42 3.39
N VAL A 137 5.12 3.12 3.17
CA VAL A 137 4.66 1.79 2.77
C VAL A 137 4.22 1.85 1.33
N THR A 138 4.58 0.81 0.59
CA THR A 138 4.12 0.59 -0.77
C THR A 138 3.24 -0.66 -0.80
N VAL A 139 1.98 -0.49 -1.17
CA VAL A 139 1.04 -1.60 -1.38
C VAL A 139 0.86 -1.80 -2.88
N HIS A 140 1.19 -3.01 -3.36
CA HIS A 140 1.04 -3.37 -4.77
C HIS A 140 -0.42 -3.67 -5.07
N LEU A 141 -0.95 -3.06 -6.12
CA LEU A 141 -2.33 -3.28 -6.53
C LEU A 141 -2.41 -4.27 -7.71
N PRO A 142 -3.20 -5.35 -7.59
CA PRO A 142 -3.37 -6.32 -8.67
C PRO A 142 -4.25 -5.80 -9.81
N VAL A 143 -5.08 -4.79 -9.56
CA VAL A 143 -5.95 -4.13 -10.54
C VAL A 143 -5.99 -2.63 -10.26
N PRO A 144 -6.21 -1.78 -11.28
CA PRO A 144 -6.37 -0.35 -11.07
C PRO A 144 -7.58 -0.07 -10.17
N LEU A 145 -7.47 0.98 -9.35
CA LEU A 145 -8.60 1.41 -8.52
C LEU A 145 -9.68 2.05 -9.40
N ALA A 146 -10.93 1.85 -9.02
CA ALA A 146 -12.10 2.44 -9.66
C ALA A 146 -12.79 3.46 -8.74
N ASP A 147 -13.68 4.25 -9.33
CA ASP A 147 -14.54 5.17 -8.58
C ASP A 147 -15.38 4.44 -7.54
N GLY A 148 -15.37 4.97 -6.31
CA GLY A 148 -16.10 4.39 -5.19
C GLY A 148 -15.37 3.27 -4.46
N ASP A 149 -14.23 2.79 -4.96
CA ASP A 149 -13.34 1.91 -4.20
C ASP A 149 -12.89 2.60 -2.90
N ARG A 150 -12.44 1.81 -1.94
CA ARG A 150 -12.10 2.25 -0.60
C ARG A 150 -10.75 1.74 -0.16
N VAL A 151 -10.00 2.60 0.53
CA VAL A 151 -8.79 2.21 1.25
C VAL A 151 -9.06 2.38 2.74
N LEU A 152 -8.90 1.31 3.49
CA LEU A 152 -9.06 1.27 4.94
C LEU A 152 -7.69 1.11 5.57
N VAL A 153 -7.34 1.98 6.51
CA VAL A 153 -6.08 1.93 7.27
C VAL A 153 -6.42 1.75 8.73
N GLU A 154 -6.03 0.64 9.33
CA GLU A 154 -6.23 0.34 10.75
C GLU A 154 -4.91 0.50 11.49
N GLU A 155 -4.88 1.33 12.53
CA GLU A 155 -3.70 1.58 13.36
C GLU A 155 -3.92 0.96 14.75
N SER A 156 -3.19 -0.10 15.05
CA SER A 156 -3.40 -0.93 16.25
C SER A 156 -2.98 -0.24 17.56
N THR A 157 -1.97 0.64 17.52
CA THR A 157 -1.44 1.35 18.70
C THR A 157 -2.44 2.30 19.32
N VAL A 158 -3.19 3.01 18.48
CA VAL A 158 -4.20 4.00 18.90
C VAL A 158 -5.63 3.53 18.66
N LYS A 159 -5.81 2.30 18.15
CA LYS A 159 -7.10 1.69 17.80
C LYS A 159 -7.97 2.56 16.91
N LYS A 160 -7.36 3.24 15.94
CA LYS A 160 -8.05 4.10 14.98
C LYS A 160 -8.20 3.40 13.63
N ARG A 161 -9.24 3.76 12.89
CA ARG A 161 -9.46 3.34 11.51
C ARG A 161 -9.67 4.55 10.64
N PHE A 162 -8.98 4.58 9.51
CA PHE A 162 -9.16 5.58 8.47
C PHE A 162 -9.79 4.96 7.24
N VAL A 163 -10.74 5.68 6.64
CA VAL A 163 -11.40 5.24 5.40
C VAL A 163 -11.24 6.34 4.37
N PHE A 164 -10.64 5.98 3.26
CA PHE A 164 -10.43 6.84 2.11
C PHE A 164 -11.28 6.33 0.96
N VAL A 165 -11.93 7.23 0.22
CA VAL A 165 -12.78 6.86 -0.92
C VAL A 165 -12.13 7.36 -2.19
N ILE A 166 -12.00 6.48 -3.18
CA ILE A 166 -11.44 6.82 -4.49
C ILE A 166 -12.46 7.62 -5.28
N ARG A 167 -12.04 8.77 -5.83
CA ARG A 167 -12.77 9.49 -6.88
C ARG A 167 -11.79 9.97 -7.96
N LEU A 168 -11.85 9.41 -9.15
CA LEU A 168 -11.00 9.66 -10.31
C LEU A 168 -11.56 10.76 -11.21
#